data_AF-A0A6H1UEC4-F1
#
_entry.id   AF-A0A6H1UEC4-F1
#
_cell.length_a   1.000
_cell.length_b   1.000
_cell.length_c   1.000
_cell.angle_alpha   90.00
_cell.angle_beta   90.00
_cell.angle_gamma   90.00
#
_symmetry.space_group_name_H-M   'P 1'
#
loop_
_entity.id
_entity.type
_entity.pdbx_description
1 polymer ?
#
loop_
_entity_poly.entity_id
_entity_poly.type
_entity_poly.pdbx_seq_one_letter_code
_entity_poly.pdbx_strand_id
1 'polypeptide(L)'
;MLSRDNSDRVMTGLIWGSALFTICFLAWILFYIVSNGLAFVDWNFITDIYTRTGTEEGIWPMIVATVYMVLLSILIAAPIGIMTAIYLTEYAKPGSKLVALIRFCTESLAGIPSIIYGLFGLTFFVGVLGLGFSILAGALTLAILILPVIIRTTEEAIIAVPLSYREGSYGLGASRLYTVVRIILPAAMPGIVTSLILSIGRIIGESAPVYLTAGMVAAIPGSVFDSGRTLTVHLYMLTTELYTQHDWDMAFATATVLIVLVLMINIVTKLISSRFSKASH
;
A
#
# COMPACT_ATOMS: atom_id res chain seq x y z
N MET A 1 -15.83 2.22 44.95
CA MET A 1 -16.04 1.28 43.84
C MET A 1 -17.22 1.79 43.03
N LEU A 2 -16.99 2.30 41.81
CA LEU A 2 -18.08 2.69 40.92
C LEU A 2 -18.96 1.45 40.67
N SER A 3 -20.29 1.60 40.63
CA SER A 3 -21.15 0.50 40.22
C SER A 3 -20.75 0.03 38.81
N ARG A 4 -20.98 -1.25 38.49
CA ARG A 4 -20.59 -1.83 37.19
C ARG A 4 -21.14 -1.01 36.02
N ASP A 5 -22.37 -0.50 36.15
CA ASP A 5 -23.03 0.35 35.14
C ASP A 5 -22.37 1.74 35.00
N ASN A 6 -21.92 2.35 36.10
CA ASN A 6 -21.21 3.62 36.03
C ASN A 6 -19.79 3.47 35.47
N SER A 7 -19.12 2.35 35.77
CA SER A 7 -17.81 2.03 35.19
C SER A 7 -17.92 1.77 33.68
N ASP A 8 -18.97 1.06 33.25
CA ASP A 8 -19.22 0.76 31.83
C ASP A 8 -19.55 2.02 31.01
N ARG A 9 -20.37 2.93 31.55
CA ARG A 9 -20.66 4.22 30.94
C ARG A 9 -19.42 5.12 30.82
N VAL A 10 -18.57 5.14 31.85
CA VAL A 10 -17.30 5.89 31.81
C VAL A 10 -16.36 5.29 30.75
N MET A 11 -16.23 3.97 30.69
CA MET A 11 -15.37 3.30 29.71
C MET A 11 -15.87 3.52 28.28
N THR A 12 -17.17 3.41 28.06
CA THR A 12 -17.80 3.68 26.76
C THR A 12 -17.62 5.15 26.35
N GLY A 13 -17.77 6.09 27.29
CA GLY A 13 -17.49 7.51 27.06
C GLY A 13 -16.03 7.78 26.68
N LEU A 14 -15.08 7.11 27.32
CA LEU A 14 -13.65 7.20 26.97
C LEU A 14 -13.36 6.63 25.57
N ILE A 15 -13.95 5.48 25.22
CA ILE A 15 -13.80 4.88 23.89
C ILE A 15 -14.34 5.82 22.80
N TRP A 16 -15.56 6.33 22.96
CA TRP A 16 -16.12 7.28 21.99
C TRP A 16 -15.37 8.61 21.96
N GLY A 17 -14.92 9.11 23.10
CA GLY A 17 -14.13 10.33 23.20
C GLY A 17 -12.78 10.22 22.48
N SER A 18 -12.06 9.11 22.68
CA SER A 18 -10.81 8.83 21.97
C SER A 18 -11.02 8.66 20.46
N ALA A 19 -12.04 7.91 20.04
CA ALA A 19 -12.38 7.75 18.63
C ALA A 19 -12.72 9.09 17.96
N LEU A 20 -13.52 9.93 18.62
CA LEU A 20 -13.87 11.26 18.14
C LEU A 20 -12.63 12.16 18.04
N PHE A 21 -11.76 12.14 19.06
CA PHE A 21 -10.52 12.91 19.04
C PHE A 21 -9.63 12.52 17.85
N THR A 22 -9.43 11.23 17.60
CA THR A 22 -8.65 10.74 16.46
C THR A 22 -9.27 11.18 15.12
N ILE A 23 -10.58 11.07 14.96
CA ILE A 23 -11.28 11.49 13.73
C ILE A 23 -11.16 13.00 13.52
N CYS A 24 -11.42 13.81 14.56
CA CYS A 24 -11.31 15.26 14.49
C CYS A 24 -9.89 15.71 14.18
N PHE A 25 -8.89 15.07 14.79
CA PHE A 25 -7.49 15.38 14.55
C PHE A 25 -7.06 15.04 13.10
N LEU A 26 -7.49 13.87 12.59
CA LEU A 26 -7.25 13.50 11.19
C LEU A 26 -7.94 14.48 10.23
N ALA A 27 -9.20 14.81 10.48
CA ALA A 27 -9.96 15.76 9.67
C ALA A 27 -9.31 17.15 9.67
N TRP A 28 -8.79 17.58 10.83
CA TRP A 28 -8.06 18.84 10.94
C TRP A 28 -6.76 18.85 10.14
N ILE A 29 -5.95 17.78 10.19
CA ILE A 29 -4.73 17.67 9.38
C ILE A 29 -5.06 17.73 7.88
N LEU A 30 -6.06 16.95 7.44
CA LEU A 30 -6.48 16.95 6.04
C LEU A 30 -6.97 18.33 5.61
N PHE A 31 -7.80 18.97 6.44
CA PHE A 31 -8.28 20.33 6.18
C PHE A 31 -7.11 21.31 6.08
N TYR A 32 -6.15 21.26 7.01
CA TYR A 32 -4.98 22.14 7.02
C TYR A 32 -4.11 21.96 5.78
N ILE A 33 -3.83 20.73 5.35
CA ILE A 33 -3.04 20.48 4.15
C ILE A 33 -3.77 20.99 2.91
N VAL A 34 -5.05 20.64 2.76
CA VAL A 34 -5.83 21.02 1.58
C VAL A 34 -6.04 22.52 1.53
N SER A 35 -6.35 23.19 2.64
CA SER A 35 -6.60 24.63 2.66
C SER A 35 -5.36 25.45 2.28
N ASN A 36 -4.17 25.01 2.69
CA ASN A 36 -2.91 25.68 2.36
C ASN A 36 -2.40 25.29 0.97
N GLY A 37 -2.70 24.08 0.49
CA GLY A 37 -2.21 23.60 -0.81
C GLY A 37 -3.08 24.00 -2.00
N LEU A 38 -4.40 24.06 -1.85
CA LEU A 38 -5.33 24.23 -2.99
C LEU A 38 -5.11 25.52 -3.78
N ALA A 39 -4.62 26.58 -3.12
CA ALA A 39 -4.30 27.86 -3.78
C ALA A 39 -3.15 27.76 -4.80
N PHE A 40 -2.31 26.74 -4.66
CA PHE A 40 -1.11 26.51 -5.48
C PHE A 40 -1.25 25.28 -6.39
N VAL A 41 -2.42 24.62 -6.40
CA VAL A 41 -2.71 23.52 -7.31
C VAL A 41 -3.44 24.08 -8.53
N ASP A 42 -2.69 24.42 -9.56
CA ASP A 42 -3.23 24.74 -10.87
C ASP A 42 -2.99 23.60 -11.88
N TRP A 43 -3.58 23.72 -13.08
CA TRP A 43 -3.47 22.69 -14.11
C TRP A 43 -2.02 22.47 -14.57
N ASN A 44 -1.26 23.55 -14.72
CA ASN A 44 0.13 23.48 -15.15
C ASN A 44 0.98 22.82 -14.06
N PHE A 45 0.73 23.11 -12.78
CA PHE A 45 1.38 22.39 -11.68
C PHE A 45 1.18 20.86 -11.76
N ILE A 46 0.01 20.40 -12.20
CA ILE A 46 -0.25 18.95 -12.34
C ILE A 46 0.40 18.37 -13.61
N THR A 47 0.38 19.08 -14.74
CA THR A 47 0.75 18.53 -16.06
C THR A 47 2.17 18.82 -16.51
N ASP A 48 2.80 19.88 -15.98
CA ASP A 48 4.11 20.30 -16.43
C ASP A 48 5.23 19.41 -15.87
N ILE A 49 6.41 19.59 -16.44
CA ILE A 49 7.62 18.90 -16.02
C ILE A 49 8.27 19.69 -14.89
N TYR A 50 8.97 18.97 -14.01
CA TYR A 50 9.74 19.58 -12.95
C TYR A 50 11.10 20.08 -13.45
N THR A 51 11.38 21.37 -13.28
CA THR A 51 12.71 21.95 -13.51
C THR A 51 13.30 22.50 -12.21
N ARG A 52 14.50 22.03 -11.85
CA ARG A 52 15.17 22.44 -10.61
C ARG A 52 15.61 23.91 -10.59
N THR A 53 15.62 24.57 -11.75
CA THR A 53 16.14 25.94 -11.95
C THR A 53 15.04 27.01 -12.07
N GLY A 54 13.77 26.68 -11.80
CA GLY A 54 12.78 27.68 -11.37
C GLY A 54 11.95 28.37 -12.47
N THR A 55 11.41 27.61 -13.41
CA THR A 55 10.36 28.16 -14.32
C THR A 55 9.16 27.22 -14.47
N GLU A 56 9.38 25.91 -14.41
CA GLU A 56 8.33 24.90 -14.47
C GLU A 56 8.43 24.01 -13.23
N GLU A 57 7.38 23.99 -12.41
CA GLU A 57 7.35 23.35 -11.09
C GLU A 57 6.38 22.15 -11.08
N GLY A 58 6.09 21.60 -12.25
CA GLY A 58 5.07 20.59 -12.41
C GLY A 58 5.45 19.23 -11.82
N ILE A 59 4.46 18.53 -11.26
CA ILE A 59 4.63 17.25 -10.57
C ILE A 59 4.25 16.04 -11.43
N TRP A 60 3.99 16.24 -12.73
CA TRP A 60 3.58 15.16 -13.64
C TRP A 60 4.56 13.97 -13.64
N PRO A 61 5.89 14.16 -13.71
CA PRO A 61 6.84 13.05 -13.64
C PRO A 61 6.69 12.22 -12.37
N MET A 62 6.39 12.86 -11.24
CA MET A 62 6.24 12.21 -9.95
C MET A 62 4.94 11.42 -9.85
N ILE A 63 3.86 11.93 -10.46
CA ILE A 63 2.59 11.19 -10.58
C ILE A 63 2.85 9.90 -11.38
N VAL A 64 3.49 10.01 -12.55
CA VAL A 64 3.80 8.85 -13.41
C VAL A 64 4.68 7.84 -12.68
N ALA A 65 5.76 8.29 -12.04
CA ALA A 65 6.66 7.42 -11.28
C ALA A 65 5.92 6.73 -10.12
N THR A 66 5.03 7.43 -9.41
CA THR A 66 4.21 6.85 -8.33
C THR A 66 3.29 5.75 -8.86
N VAL A 67 2.62 6.00 -9.99
CA VAL A 67 1.73 5.00 -10.62
C VAL A 67 2.54 3.77 -11.07
N TYR A 68 3.68 3.95 -11.72
CA TYR A 68 4.54 2.82 -12.12
C TYR A 68 5.03 2.01 -10.91
N MET A 69 5.44 2.68 -9.83
CA MET A 69 5.84 2.03 -8.59
C MET A 69 4.70 1.18 -8.00
N VAL A 70 3.50 1.75 -7.88
CA VAL A 70 2.31 1.02 -7.38
C VAL A 70 2.02 -0.20 -8.24
N LEU A 71 1.93 -0.02 -9.56
CA LEU A 71 1.55 -1.08 -10.48
C LEU A 71 2.57 -2.22 -10.49
N LEU A 72 3.87 -1.91 -10.59
CA LEU A 72 4.92 -2.94 -10.62
C LEU A 72 5.03 -3.67 -9.28
N SER A 73 4.98 -2.97 -8.15
CA SER A 73 5.02 -3.61 -6.84
C SER A 73 3.85 -4.55 -6.62
N ILE A 74 2.62 -4.14 -6.99
CA ILE A 74 1.44 -5.00 -6.87
C ILE A 74 1.49 -6.17 -7.85
N LEU A 75 1.93 -5.94 -9.10
CA LEU A 75 2.05 -6.98 -10.11
C LEU A 75 2.97 -8.12 -9.65
N ILE A 76 4.00 -7.80 -8.86
CA ILE A 76 4.94 -8.78 -8.32
C ILE A 76 4.43 -9.36 -7.00
N ALA A 77 4.05 -8.52 -6.04
CA ALA A 77 3.73 -8.96 -4.69
C ALA A 77 2.36 -9.64 -4.58
N ALA A 78 1.35 -9.20 -5.33
CA ALA A 78 0.00 -9.74 -5.21
C ALA A 78 -0.08 -11.22 -5.63
N PRO A 79 0.44 -11.65 -6.80
CA PRO A 79 0.41 -13.06 -7.17
C PRO A 79 1.17 -13.93 -6.16
N ILE A 80 2.37 -13.50 -5.74
CA ILE A 80 3.20 -14.27 -4.81
C ILE A 80 2.51 -14.37 -3.45
N GLY A 81 1.99 -13.25 -2.93
CA GLY A 81 1.35 -13.18 -1.62
C GLY A 81 0.03 -13.96 -1.56
N ILE A 82 -0.84 -13.81 -2.57
CA ILE A 82 -2.12 -14.51 -2.65
C ILE A 82 -1.89 -16.01 -2.81
N MET A 83 -0.99 -16.44 -3.70
CA MET A 83 -0.68 -17.86 -3.86
C MET A 83 -0.07 -18.48 -2.60
N THR A 84 0.79 -17.73 -1.90
CA THR A 84 1.34 -18.17 -0.61
C THR A 84 0.23 -18.34 0.41
N ALA A 85 -0.68 -17.38 0.53
CA ALA A 85 -1.82 -17.46 1.45
C ALA A 85 -2.74 -18.64 1.14
N ILE A 86 -3.05 -18.90 -0.15
CA ILE A 86 -3.81 -20.08 -0.58
C ILE A 86 -3.08 -21.37 -0.18
N TYR A 87 -1.77 -21.44 -0.40
CA TYR A 87 -1.00 -22.61 -0.03
C TYR A 87 -1.04 -22.86 1.49
N LEU A 88 -0.81 -21.82 2.30
CA LEU A 88 -0.76 -21.92 3.76
C LEU A 88 -2.11 -22.31 4.37
N THR A 89 -3.21 -21.82 3.79
CA THR A 89 -4.57 -22.07 4.30
C THR A 89 -5.19 -23.34 3.75
N GLU A 90 -5.10 -23.55 2.44
CA GLU A 90 -5.88 -24.56 1.75
C GLU A 90 -5.08 -25.79 1.38
N TYR A 91 -3.74 -25.78 1.37
CA TYR A 91 -2.93 -26.94 0.95
C TYR A 91 -2.03 -27.49 2.05
N ALA A 92 -1.53 -26.62 2.92
CA ALA A 92 -0.55 -27.01 3.90
C ALA A 92 -1.12 -27.96 4.95
N LYS A 93 -0.29 -28.91 5.39
CA LYS A 93 -0.68 -29.85 6.45
C LYS A 93 -0.69 -29.13 7.80
N PRO A 94 -1.71 -29.34 8.65
CA PRO A 94 -1.71 -28.86 10.03
C PRO A 94 -0.42 -29.29 10.74
N GLY A 95 0.28 -28.35 11.37
CA GLY A 95 1.54 -28.62 12.08
C GLY A 95 2.78 -28.78 11.18
N SER A 96 2.71 -28.45 9.89
CA SER A 96 3.88 -28.44 9.01
C SER A 96 4.94 -27.46 9.51
N LYS A 97 6.18 -27.94 9.74
CA LYS A 97 7.33 -27.10 10.11
C LYS A 97 7.59 -26.00 9.07
N LEU A 98 7.28 -26.27 7.80
CA LEU A 98 7.40 -25.28 6.72
C LEU A 98 6.41 -24.12 6.89
N VAL A 99 5.17 -24.40 7.30
CA VAL A 99 4.16 -23.35 7.57
C VAL A 99 4.59 -22.50 8.75
N ALA A 100 5.05 -23.13 9.83
CA ALA A 100 5.55 -22.42 11.00
C ALA A 100 6.73 -21.51 10.64
N LEU A 101 7.65 -22.00 9.80
CA LEU A 101 8.78 -21.21 9.31
C LEU A 101 8.32 -20.03 8.44
N ILE A 102 7.43 -20.26 7.47
CA ILE A 102 6.92 -19.19 6.59
C ILE A 102 6.21 -18.12 7.43
N ARG A 103 5.32 -18.52 8.35
CA ARG A 103 4.62 -17.59 9.25
C ARG A 103 5.61 -16.79 10.10
N PHE A 104 6.58 -17.46 10.73
CA PHE A 104 7.64 -16.80 11.48
C PHE A 104 8.42 -15.79 10.64
N CYS A 105 8.81 -16.14 9.41
CA CYS A 105 9.49 -15.23 8.50
C CYS A 105 8.61 -14.04 8.12
N THR A 106 7.33 -14.25 7.79
CA THR A 106 6.42 -13.16 7.43
C THR A 106 6.13 -12.23 8.62
N GLU A 107 5.99 -12.77 9.82
CA GLU A 107 5.81 -11.99 11.05
C GLU A 107 7.08 -11.19 11.38
N SER A 108 8.25 -11.82 11.23
CA SER A 108 9.53 -11.15 11.41
C SER A 108 9.70 -10.00 10.41
N LEU A 109 9.38 -10.23 9.13
CA LEU A 109 9.41 -9.19 8.10
C LEU A 109 8.45 -8.03 8.43
N ALA A 110 7.24 -8.32 8.91
CA ALA A 110 6.28 -7.28 9.27
C ALA A 110 6.78 -6.35 10.40
N GLY A 111 7.69 -6.82 11.26
CA GLY A 111 8.31 -6.03 12.32
C GLY A 111 9.53 -5.20 11.91
N ILE A 112 10.06 -5.38 10.70
CA ILE A 112 11.25 -4.66 10.22
C ILE A 112 10.88 -3.21 9.83
N PRO A 113 11.65 -2.18 10.26
CA PRO A 113 11.46 -0.80 9.81
C PRO A 113 11.66 -0.64 8.29
N SER A 114 10.85 0.22 7.64
CA SER A 114 10.86 0.36 6.17
C SER A 114 12.21 0.81 5.58
N ILE A 115 13.01 1.58 6.33
CA ILE A 115 14.37 2.00 5.92
C ILE A 115 15.31 0.80 5.69
N ILE A 116 15.16 -0.28 6.46
CA ILE A 116 16.00 -1.47 6.33
C ILE A 116 15.71 -2.18 5.01
N TYR A 117 14.45 -2.20 4.57
CA TYR A 117 14.11 -2.68 3.22
C TYR A 117 14.78 -1.82 2.15
N GLY A 118 14.80 -0.50 2.33
CA GLY A 118 15.52 0.42 1.44
C GLY A 118 17.01 0.13 1.33
N LEU A 119 17.68 -0.07 2.47
CA LEU A 119 19.09 -0.41 2.51
C LEU A 119 19.39 -1.78 1.89
N PHE A 120 18.51 -2.77 2.12
CA PHE A 120 18.59 -4.06 1.46
C PHE A 120 18.45 -3.89 -0.06
N GLY A 121 17.43 -3.16 -0.51
CA GLY A 121 17.19 -2.93 -1.93
C GLY A 121 18.33 -2.18 -2.62
N LEU A 122 18.91 -1.18 -1.95
CA LEU A 122 20.10 -0.47 -2.44
C LEU A 122 21.29 -1.43 -2.58
N THR A 123 21.54 -2.25 -1.56
CA THR A 123 22.70 -3.14 -1.59
C THR A 123 22.52 -4.24 -2.62
N PHE A 124 21.34 -4.86 -2.65
CA PHE A 124 21.08 -6.05 -3.45
C PHE A 124 20.61 -5.73 -4.87
N PHE A 125 19.51 -4.99 -5.04
CA PHE A 125 18.96 -4.71 -6.36
C PHE A 125 19.79 -3.67 -7.13
N VAL A 126 20.16 -2.56 -6.48
CA VAL A 126 20.94 -1.49 -7.13
C VAL A 126 22.40 -1.91 -7.28
N GLY A 127 23.03 -2.39 -6.20
CA GLY A 127 24.45 -2.77 -6.17
C GLY A 127 24.73 -4.14 -6.78
N VAL A 128 24.31 -5.22 -6.13
CA VAL A 128 24.69 -6.60 -6.51
C VAL A 128 24.12 -7.02 -7.87
N LEU A 129 22.84 -6.75 -8.14
CA LEU A 129 22.22 -7.07 -9.44
C LEU A 129 22.52 -6.02 -10.52
N GLY A 130 23.14 -4.90 -10.16
CA GLY A 130 23.52 -3.84 -11.10
C GLY A 130 22.34 -3.16 -11.79
N LEU A 131 21.14 -3.17 -11.20
CA LEU A 131 19.97 -2.50 -11.79
C LEU A 131 20.10 -0.97 -11.78
N GLY A 132 21.04 -0.44 -10.98
CA GLY A 132 21.13 1.00 -10.75
C GLY A 132 19.90 1.55 -10.03
N PHE A 133 19.89 2.86 -9.77
CA PHE A 133 18.70 3.53 -9.26
C PHE A 133 17.61 3.47 -10.33
N SER A 134 16.55 2.72 -10.06
CA SER A 134 15.52 2.41 -11.05
C SER A 134 14.16 2.14 -10.44
N ILE A 135 13.10 2.45 -11.18
CA ILE A 135 11.72 2.13 -10.77
C ILE A 135 11.58 0.63 -10.48
N LEU A 136 12.24 -0.23 -11.25
CA LEU A 136 12.24 -1.67 -11.00
C LEU A 136 12.87 -2.04 -9.66
N ALA A 137 14.05 -1.49 -9.33
CA ALA A 137 14.70 -1.74 -8.04
C ALA A 137 13.83 -1.25 -6.87
N GLY A 138 13.19 -0.09 -7.02
CA GLY A 138 12.21 0.41 -6.05
C GLY A 138 10.98 -0.47 -5.93
N ALA A 139 10.41 -0.89 -7.05
CA ALA A 139 9.21 -1.70 -7.07
C ALA A 139 9.44 -3.08 -6.44
N LEU A 140 10.60 -3.71 -6.70
CA LEU A 140 11.01 -4.97 -6.07
C LEU A 140 11.19 -4.83 -4.56
N THR A 141 11.81 -3.73 -4.12
CA THR A 141 12.00 -3.44 -2.69
C THR A 141 10.67 -3.28 -1.98
N LEU A 142 9.76 -2.49 -2.57
CA LEU A 142 8.40 -2.33 -2.04
C LEU A 142 7.59 -3.62 -2.11
N ALA A 143 7.78 -4.45 -3.14
CA ALA A 143 7.10 -5.73 -3.25
C ALA A 143 7.44 -6.65 -2.06
N ILE A 144 8.71 -6.69 -1.64
CA ILE A 144 9.12 -7.42 -0.43
C ILE A 144 8.48 -6.81 0.82
N LEU A 145 8.48 -5.47 0.94
CA LEU A 145 7.93 -4.76 2.09
C LEU A 145 6.44 -5.02 2.29
N ILE A 146 5.64 -5.06 1.21
CA ILE A 146 4.19 -5.31 1.31
C ILE A 146 3.80 -6.79 1.32
N LEU A 147 4.72 -7.69 0.99
CA LEU A 147 4.45 -9.13 0.89
C LEU A 147 3.81 -9.71 2.17
N PRO A 148 4.31 -9.41 3.40
CA PRO A 148 3.71 -9.95 4.62
C PRO A 148 2.29 -9.47 4.83
N VAL A 149 2.00 -8.22 4.45
CA VAL A 149 0.65 -7.64 4.53
C VAL A 149 -0.29 -8.40 3.62
N ILE A 150 0.09 -8.64 2.36
CA ILE A 150 -0.75 -9.35 1.39
C ILE A 150 -1.00 -10.78 1.86
N ILE A 151 0.04 -11.52 2.26
CA ILE A 151 -0.07 -12.91 2.71
C ILE A 151 -1.04 -13.01 3.88
N ARG A 152 -0.82 -12.24 4.94
CA ARG A 152 -1.60 -12.36 6.18
C ARG A 152 -3.05 -11.97 6.00
N THR A 153 -3.31 -10.83 5.37
CA THR A 153 -4.68 -10.35 5.17
C THR A 153 -5.46 -11.22 4.19
N THR A 154 -4.80 -11.81 3.19
CA THR A 154 -5.40 -12.81 2.30
C THR A 154 -5.67 -14.14 3.04
N GLU A 155 -4.75 -14.59 3.88
CA GLU A 155 -4.92 -15.78 4.71
C GLU A 155 -6.11 -15.62 5.68
N GLU A 156 -6.21 -14.49 6.37
CA GLU A 156 -7.34 -14.16 7.25
C GLU A 156 -8.67 -14.13 6.46
N ALA A 157 -8.67 -13.59 5.23
CA ALA A 157 -9.84 -13.58 4.36
C ALA A 157 -10.29 -15.00 3.94
N ILE A 158 -9.36 -15.90 3.65
CA ILE A 158 -9.66 -17.29 3.26
C ILE A 158 -10.16 -18.10 4.47
N ILE A 159 -9.54 -17.90 5.64
CA ILE A 159 -9.92 -18.57 6.90
C ILE A 159 -11.34 -18.13 7.34
N ALA A 160 -11.73 -16.88 7.08
CA ALA A 160 -13.05 -16.37 7.41
C ALA A 160 -14.19 -17.06 6.65
N VAL A 161 -13.90 -17.74 5.53
CA VAL A 161 -14.91 -18.50 4.77
C VAL A 161 -15.36 -19.73 5.58
N PRO A 162 -16.67 -19.91 5.84
CA PRO A 162 -17.18 -21.03 6.66
C PRO A 162 -16.72 -22.41 6.17
N LEU A 163 -16.43 -23.31 7.10
CA LEU A 163 -15.98 -24.68 6.78
C LEU A 163 -17.03 -25.47 5.97
N SER A 164 -18.32 -25.19 6.20
CA SER A 164 -19.45 -25.83 5.50
C SER A 164 -19.38 -25.69 3.97
N TYR A 165 -18.74 -24.65 3.44
CA TYR A 165 -18.56 -24.46 2.00
C TYR A 165 -17.61 -25.52 1.43
N ARG A 166 -16.56 -25.87 2.19
CA ARG A 166 -15.59 -26.91 1.82
C ARG A 166 -16.25 -28.28 1.91
N GLU A 167 -16.91 -28.56 3.02
CA GLU A 167 -17.60 -29.83 3.27
C GLU A 167 -18.70 -30.10 2.24
N GLY A 168 -19.53 -29.10 1.91
CA GLY A 168 -20.56 -29.21 0.89
C GLY A 168 -20.00 -29.49 -0.50
N SER A 169 -18.90 -28.80 -0.87
CA SER A 169 -18.22 -29.05 -2.14
C SER A 169 -17.65 -30.47 -2.24
N TYR A 170 -16.98 -30.93 -1.18
CA TYR A 170 -16.43 -32.29 -1.13
C TYR A 170 -17.52 -33.36 -1.10
N GLY A 171 -18.67 -33.09 -0.45
CA GLY A 171 -19.84 -33.97 -0.45
C GLY A 171 -20.45 -34.17 -1.84
N LEU A 172 -20.27 -33.20 -2.76
CA LEU A 172 -20.66 -33.30 -4.17
C LEU A 172 -19.58 -33.96 -5.06
N GLY A 173 -18.47 -34.43 -4.47
CA GLY A 173 -17.37 -35.06 -5.20
C GLY A 173 -16.44 -34.09 -5.92
N ALA A 174 -16.50 -32.79 -5.60
CA ALA A 174 -15.62 -31.80 -6.21
C ALA A 174 -14.15 -31.95 -5.74
N SER A 175 -13.21 -31.67 -6.63
CA SER A 175 -11.77 -31.71 -6.30
C SER A 175 -11.36 -30.51 -5.44
N ARG A 176 -10.28 -30.64 -4.67
CA ARG A 176 -9.72 -29.56 -3.84
C ARG A 176 -9.44 -28.29 -4.64
N LEU A 177 -8.83 -28.42 -5.83
CA LEU A 177 -8.57 -27.27 -6.70
C LEU A 177 -9.87 -26.60 -7.16
N TYR A 178 -10.90 -27.39 -7.49
CA TYR A 178 -12.22 -26.85 -7.84
C TYR A 178 -12.83 -26.08 -6.67
N THR A 179 -12.85 -26.67 -5.47
CA THR A 179 -13.37 -26.02 -4.26
C THR A 179 -12.66 -24.70 -3.99
N VAL A 180 -11.33 -24.67 -4.04
CA VAL A 180 -10.54 -23.46 -3.79
C VAL A 180 -10.86 -22.39 -4.83
N VAL A 181 -10.76 -22.72 -6.12
CA VAL A 181 -10.86 -21.72 -7.20
C VAL A 181 -12.29 -21.25 -7.43
N ARG A 182 -13.30 -22.12 -7.29
CA ARG A 182 -14.69 -21.81 -7.64
C ARG A 182 -15.56 -21.42 -6.45
N ILE A 183 -15.17 -21.74 -5.22
CA ILE A 183 -16.02 -21.51 -4.03
C ILE A 183 -15.29 -20.62 -3.03
N ILE A 184 -14.09 -21.02 -2.60
CA ILE A 184 -13.39 -20.33 -1.52
C ILE A 184 -12.83 -18.98 -1.98
N LEU A 185 -12.11 -18.94 -3.11
CA LEU A 185 -11.56 -17.69 -3.62
C LEU A 185 -12.63 -16.63 -3.90
N PRO A 186 -13.74 -16.93 -4.62
CA PRO A 186 -14.83 -15.98 -4.80
C PRO A 186 -15.42 -15.47 -3.49
N ALA A 187 -15.62 -16.34 -2.50
CA ALA A 187 -16.14 -15.95 -1.19
C ALA A 187 -15.16 -15.06 -0.39
N ALA A 188 -13.85 -15.28 -0.55
CA ALA A 188 -12.80 -14.49 0.10
C ALA A 188 -12.45 -13.18 -0.63
N MET A 189 -12.92 -12.98 -1.86
CA MET A 189 -12.56 -11.82 -2.70
C MET A 189 -12.68 -10.45 -2.02
N PRO A 190 -13.73 -10.14 -1.23
CA PRO A 190 -13.82 -8.85 -0.54
C PRO A 190 -12.63 -8.60 0.40
N GLY A 191 -12.16 -9.63 1.09
CA GLY A 191 -10.98 -9.55 1.95
C GLY A 191 -9.68 -9.44 1.16
N ILE A 192 -9.53 -10.21 0.08
CA ILE A 192 -8.35 -10.12 -0.82
C ILE A 192 -8.25 -8.73 -1.47
N VAL A 193 -9.36 -8.13 -1.83
CA VAL A 193 -9.37 -6.77 -2.39
C VAL A 193 -8.97 -5.75 -1.34
N THR A 194 -9.49 -5.90 -0.11
CA THR A 194 -9.13 -5.01 1.00
C THR A 194 -7.62 -5.11 1.29
N SER A 195 -7.06 -6.31 1.21
CA SER A 195 -5.61 -6.55 1.25
C SER A 195 -4.85 -5.73 0.21
N LEU A 196 -5.26 -5.79 -1.06
CA LEU A 196 -4.61 -5.03 -2.14
C LEU A 196 -4.75 -3.52 -1.96
N ILE A 197 -5.91 -3.02 -1.55
CA ILE A 197 -6.13 -1.59 -1.27
C ILE A 197 -5.18 -1.11 -0.17
N LEU A 198 -5.06 -1.88 0.92
CA LEU A 198 -4.15 -1.56 2.02
C LEU A 198 -2.69 -1.55 1.57
N SER A 199 -2.28 -2.52 0.74
CA SER A 199 -0.93 -2.58 0.18
C SER A 199 -0.62 -1.42 -0.77
N ILE A 200 -1.59 -1.00 -1.61
CA ILE A 200 -1.44 0.17 -2.48
C ILE A 200 -1.26 1.45 -1.66
N GLY A 201 -2.09 1.65 -0.64
CA GLY A 201 -1.95 2.79 0.27
C GLY A 201 -0.59 2.82 0.96
N ARG A 202 -0.07 1.63 1.34
CA ARG A 202 1.28 1.50 1.89
C ARG A 202 2.34 1.90 0.86
N ILE A 203 2.34 1.34 -0.35
CA ILE A 203 3.31 1.69 -1.42
C ILE A 203 3.37 3.21 -1.64
N ILE A 204 2.22 3.86 -1.80
CA ILE A 204 2.17 5.29 -2.07
C ILE A 204 2.78 6.08 -0.91
N GLY A 205 2.56 5.67 0.34
CA GLY A 205 3.08 6.35 1.52
C GLY A 205 4.56 6.09 1.84
N GLU A 206 5.25 5.17 1.17
CA GLU A 206 6.64 4.85 1.47
C GLU A 206 7.62 5.82 0.78
N SER A 207 8.44 6.53 1.56
CA SER A 207 9.50 7.41 1.06
C SER A 207 10.89 6.78 1.16
N ALA A 208 11.25 6.27 2.34
CA ALA A 208 12.58 5.75 2.65
C ALA A 208 13.07 4.64 1.70
N PRO A 209 12.34 3.52 1.50
CA PRO A 209 12.80 2.48 0.59
C PRO A 209 12.91 2.97 -0.85
N VAL A 210 11.97 3.81 -1.30
CA VAL A 210 11.94 4.34 -2.67
C VAL A 210 13.10 5.30 -2.93
N TYR A 211 13.36 6.22 -1.99
CA TYR A 211 14.48 7.16 -2.04
C TYR A 211 15.82 6.44 -2.24
N LEU A 212 16.02 5.33 -1.51
CA LEU A 212 17.26 4.55 -1.56
C LEU A 212 17.37 3.61 -2.78
N THR A 213 16.33 3.46 -3.59
CA THR A 213 16.32 2.42 -4.64
C THR A 213 15.84 2.92 -6.00
N ALA A 214 14.71 3.62 -6.07
CA ALA A 214 14.25 4.27 -7.29
C ALA A 214 15.01 5.55 -7.59
N GLY A 215 15.54 6.20 -6.55
CA GLY A 215 16.33 7.42 -6.65
C GLY A 215 15.47 8.69 -6.63
N MET A 216 16.02 9.77 -7.20
CA MET A 216 15.51 11.12 -7.03
C MET A 216 15.32 11.86 -8.36
N VAL A 217 15.39 11.19 -9.50
CA VAL A 217 15.29 11.85 -10.80
C VAL A 217 13.85 12.34 -11.03
N ALA A 218 13.71 13.65 -11.24
CA ALA A 218 12.45 14.35 -11.45
C ALA A 218 12.07 14.42 -12.93
N ALA A 219 12.29 13.35 -13.67
CA ALA A 219 11.99 13.25 -15.11
C ALA A 219 11.00 12.11 -15.36
N ILE A 220 10.26 12.19 -16.46
CA ILE A 220 9.34 11.12 -16.83
C ILE A 220 10.18 9.89 -17.17
N PRO A 221 9.99 8.76 -16.46
CA PRO A 221 10.72 7.53 -16.75
C PRO A 221 10.31 7.00 -18.13
N GLY A 222 11.27 6.83 -19.04
CA GLY A 222 11.04 6.22 -20.35
C GLY A 222 10.98 4.70 -20.27
N SER A 223 11.63 4.12 -19.26
CA SER A 223 11.66 2.69 -18.99
C SER A 223 11.56 2.39 -17.49
N VAL A 224 11.27 1.13 -17.13
CA VAL A 224 11.27 0.67 -15.73
C VAL A 224 12.69 0.61 -15.13
N PHE A 225 13.73 0.66 -15.96
CA PHE A 225 15.13 0.68 -15.53
C PHE A 225 15.62 2.11 -15.27
N ASP A 226 14.81 3.12 -15.59
CA ASP A 226 15.17 4.51 -15.34
C ASP A 226 14.88 4.86 -13.88
N SER A 227 15.68 5.78 -13.33
CA SER A 227 15.41 6.36 -12.02
C SER A 227 14.15 7.22 -12.07
N GLY A 228 13.36 7.20 -11.01
CA GLY A 228 12.16 8.01 -10.88
C GLY A 228 11.94 8.47 -9.45
N ARG A 229 11.42 9.68 -9.30
CA ARG A 229 11.04 10.28 -8.02
C ARG A 229 9.53 10.13 -7.83
N THR A 230 9.07 9.46 -6.78
CA THR A 230 7.63 9.41 -6.45
C THR A 230 7.17 10.70 -5.78
N LEU A 231 5.85 10.93 -5.71
CA LEU A 231 5.27 12.10 -5.03
C LEU A 231 5.68 12.18 -3.56
N THR A 232 5.74 11.04 -2.88
CA THR A 232 6.11 10.99 -1.46
C THR A 232 7.59 11.28 -1.25
N VAL A 233 8.46 10.80 -2.15
CA VAL A 233 9.87 11.19 -2.14
C VAL A 233 10.03 12.66 -2.48
N HIS A 234 9.23 13.18 -3.41
CA HIS A 234 9.24 14.60 -3.74
C HIS A 234 8.82 15.49 -2.57
N LEU A 235 7.74 15.12 -1.87
CA LEU A 235 7.30 15.79 -0.66
C LEU A 235 8.37 15.74 0.43
N TYR A 236 8.99 14.57 0.64
CA TYR A 236 10.12 14.44 1.57
C TYR A 236 11.24 15.42 1.22
N MET A 237 11.70 15.40 -0.04
CA MET A 237 12.78 16.28 -0.50
C MET A 237 12.44 17.75 -0.36
N LEU A 238 11.21 18.15 -0.71
CA LEU A 238 10.70 19.47 -0.42
C LEU A 238 10.86 19.69 1.09
N THR A 239 10.16 19.00 1.98
CA THR A 239 10.23 19.30 3.43
C THR A 239 11.61 19.23 4.10
N THR A 240 12.59 18.49 3.57
CA THR A 240 13.93 18.35 4.18
C THR A 240 14.99 19.31 3.67
N GLU A 241 14.84 19.83 2.44
CA GLU A 241 15.88 20.67 1.81
C GLU A 241 15.59 22.18 1.93
N LEU A 242 14.54 22.62 2.65
CA LEU A 242 14.02 24.01 2.57
C LEU A 242 14.60 25.00 3.56
N TYR A 243 14.65 26.24 3.06
CA TYR A 243 14.79 27.46 3.85
C TYR A 243 13.79 28.56 3.43
N THR A 244 12.99 28.37 2.36
CA THR A 244 12.12 29.42 1.79
C THR A 244 10.62 29.12 1.94
N GLN A 245 9.77 30.16 1.96
CA GLN A 245 8.30 30.01 2.07
C GLN A 245 7.68 29.38 0.82
N HIS A 246 8.20 29.69 -0.37
CA HIS A 246 7.71 29.16 -1.65
C HIS A 246 7.75 27.64 -1.71
N ASP A 247 8.82 27.02 -1.19
CA ASP A 247 8.94 25.58 -1.20
C ASP A 247 7.95 24.88 -0.23
N TRP A 248 7.53 25.57 0.83
CA TRP A 248 6.46 25.09 1.71
C TRP A 248 5.11 25.09 1.00
N ASP A 249 4.83 26.13 0.21
CA ASP A 249 3.62 26.22 -0.60
C ASP A 249 3.54 25.07 -1.61
N MET A 250 4.65 24.75 -2.29
CA MET A 250 4.76 23.57 -3.16
C MET A 250 4.57 22.25 -2.41
N ALA A 251 5.10 22.13 -1.19
CA ALA A 251 4.95 20.93 -0.38
C ALA A 251 3.47 20.69 -0.03
N PHE A 252 2.74 21.75 0.34
CA PHE A 252 1.30 21.68 0.57
C PHE A 252 0.51 21.36 -0.71
N ALA A 253 0.90 21.93 -1.85
CA ALA A 253 0.30 21.62 -3.15
C ALA A 253 0.50 20.14 -3.52
N THR A 254 1.74 19.65 -3.43
CA THR A 254 2.11 18.26 -3.70
C THR A 254 1.38 17.30 -2.75
N ALA A 255 1.31 17.62 -1.45
CA ALA A 255 0.58 16.84 -0.47
C ALA A 255 -0.92 16.77 -0.79
N THR A 256 -1.52 17.88 -1.23
CA THR A 256 -2.93 17.95 -1.64
C THR A 256 -3.18 17.03 -2.83
N VAL A 257 -2.34 17.10 -3.86
CA VAL A 257 -2.46 16.21 -5.04
C VAL A 257 -2.24 14.74 -4.66
N LEU A 258 -1.27 14.44 -3.79
CA LEU A 258 -1.03 13.09 -3.28
C LEU A 258 -2.26 12.53 -2.55
N ILE A 259 -2.90 13.31 -1.69
CA ILE A 259 -4.15 12.91 -0.99
C ILE A 259 -5.24 12.58 -2.01
N VAL A 260 -5.47 13.47 -2.99
CA VAL A 260 -6.48 13.28 -4.03
C VAL A 260 -6.16 12.03 -4.86
N LEU A 261 -4.89 11.83 -5.24
CA LEU A 261 -4.44 10.66 -6.00
C LEU A 261 -4.67 9.36 -5.23
N VAL A 262 -4.32 9.31 -3.93
CA VAL A 262 -4.56 8.14 -3.07
C VAL A 262 -6.05 7.81 -3.00
N LEU A 263 -6.90 8.83 -2.81
CA LEU A 263 -8.36 8.65 -2.77
C LEU A 263 -8.88 8.13 -4.11
N MET A 264 -8.43 8.71 -5.23
CA MET A 264 -8.82 8.25 -6.57
C MET A 264 -8.42 6.80 -6.81
N ILE A 265 -7.16 6.42 -6.53
CA ILE A 265 -6.68 5.05 -6.69
C ILE A 265 -7.49 4.08 -5.82
N ASN A 266 -7.74 4.43 -4.56
CA ASN A 266 -8.53 3.58 -3.66
C ASN A 266 -9.98 3.39 -4.13
N ILE A 267 -10.61 4.46 -4.63
CA ILE A 267 -11.97 4.41 -5.19
C ILE A 267 -11.98 3.54 -6.45
N VAL A 268 -11.04 3.75 -7.38
CA VAL A 268 -10.93 2.96 -8.62
C VAL A 268 -10.73 1.48 -8.31
N THR A 269 -9.79 1.14 -7.42
CA THR A 269 -9.55 -0.26 -7.00
C THR A 269 -10.80 -0.87 -6.37
N LYS A 270 -11.52 -0.14 -5.51
CA LYS A 270 -12.78 -0.60 -4.90
C LYS A 270 -13.89 -0.80 -5.95
N LEU A 271 -14.03 0.10 -6.92
CA LEU A 271 -15.04 0.01 -7.97
C LEU A 271 -14.78 -1.18 -8.90
N ILE A 272 -13.54 -1.35 -9.35
CA ILE A 272 -13.12 -2.49 -10.18
C ILE A 272 -13.44 -3.79 -9.44
N SER A 273 -13.07 -3.89 -8.17
CA SER A 273 -13.36 -5.05 -7.34
C SER A 273 -14.85 -5.33 -7.15
N SER A 274 -15.66 -4.31 -6.90
CA SER A 274 -17.10 -4.48 -6.67
C SER A 274 -17.83 -5.13 -7.85
N ARG A 275 -17.31 -4.97 -9.07
CA ARG A 275 -17.83 -5.66 -10.26
C ARG A 275 -17.51 -7.16 -10.26
N PHE A 276 -16.36 -7.57 -9.72
CA PHE A 276 -16.01 -8.97 -9.56
C PHE A 276 -16.79 -9.63 -8.41
N SER A 277 -17.07 -8.90 -7.33
CA SER A 277 -17.87 -9.41 -6.20
C SER A 277 -19.36 -9.58 -6.52
N LYS A 278 -19.93 -8.80 -7.46
CA LYS A 278 -21.33 -8.98 -7.89
C LYS A 278 -21.54 -10.19 -8.81
N ALA A 279 -20.49 -10.71 -9.43
CA ALA A 279 -20.56 -11.90 -10.28
C ALA A 279 -20.57 -13.23 -9.48
N SER A 280 -20.39 -13.16 -8.15
CA SER A 280 -20.33 -14.33 -7.25
C SER A 280 -21.56 -14.50 -6.36
N HIS A 281 -22.65 -13.77 -6.63
CA HIS A 281 -23.96 -13.97 -6.01
C HIS A 281 -24.96 -14.52 -7.02
#